data_AF-A0A7K0G1R0-F1
#
_entry.id   AF-A0A7K0G1R0-F1
#
_cell.length_a   1.000
_cell.length_b   1.000
_cell.length_c   1.000
_cell.angle_alpha   90.00
_cell.angle_beta   90.00
_cell.angle_gamma   90.00
#
_symmetry.space_group_name_H-M   'P 1'
#
loop_
_entity.id
_entity.type
_entity.pdbx_description
1 polymer ?
#
loop_
_entity_poly.entity_id
_entity_poly.type
_entity_poly.pdbx_seq_one_letter_code
_entity_poly.pdbx_strand_id
1 'polypeptide(L)'
;MTRKKVNDPEDLLSRNLIIRVTENTYNQLEELRKDSKNLSIAAVARKILSGQKINLYHHDVSLNPVMEELALIRKELKAIGVNINQITRSFNQDRTGTSRAYWNCNSILEVFLLSDYFF
;
A
#
# COMPACT_ATOMS: atom_id res chain seq x y z
N MET A 1 23.82 -8.05 -0.85
CA MET A 1 23.36 -6.96 -1.75
C MET A 1 24.45 -6.64 -2.75
N THR A 2 24.16 -6.70 -4.04
CA THR A 2 25.13 -6.43 -5.12
C THR A 2 25.40 -4.94 -5.21
N ARG A 3 26.65 -4.53 -4.97
CA ARG A 3 27.08 -3.13 -5.11
C ARG A 3 26.95 -2.71 -6.58
N LYS A 4 26.08 -1.74 -6.86
CA LYS A 4 25.98 -1.11 -8.18
C LYS A 4 27.35 -0.46 -8.48
N LYS A 5 28.03 -0.90 -9.54
CA LYS A 5 29.26 -0.23 -10.01
C LYS A 5 28.87 1.16 -10.50
N VAL A 6 29.39 2.18 -9.83
CA VAL A 6 29.32 3.57 -10.28
C VAL A 6 30.45 3.72 -11.30
N ASN A 7 30.13 4.20 -12.50
CA ASN A 7 31.06 4.24 -13.63
C ASN A 7 32.03 5.43 -13.57
N ASP A 8 31.66 6.51 -12.87
CA ASP A 8 32.48 7.70 -12.75
C ASP A 8 33.14 7.83 -11.36
N PRO A 9 34.47 8.00 -11.28
CA PRO A 9 35.19 8.08 -10.01
C PRO A 9 34.90 9.38 -9.24
N GLU A 10 34.42 10.43 -9.91
CA GLU A 10 34.06 11.71 -9.30
C GLU A 10 32.73 11.66 -8.51
N ASP A 11 31.83 10.76 -8.89
CA ASP A 11 30.56 10.51 -8.18
C ASP A 11 30.74 9.65 -6.91
N LEU A 12 31.96 9.14 -6.67
CA LEU A 12 32.28 8.40 -5.47
C LEU A 12 32.41 9.34 -4.28
N LEU A 13 31.81 8.93 -3.17
CA LEU A 13 31.92 9.55 -1.84
C LEU A 13 33.34 9.38 -1.26
N SER A 14 34.33 10.02 -1.90
CA SER A 14 35.76 9.83 -1.65
C SER A 14 36.31 10.75 -0.56
N ARG A 15 35.67 11.90 -0.31
CA ARG A 15 36.10 12.90 0.68
C ARG A 15 35.17 12.95 1.88
N ASN A 16 35.75 12.92 3.08
CA ASN A 16 35.00 13.07 4.33
C ASN A 16 34.79 14.55 4.66
N LEU A 17 33.61 14.88 5.18
CA LEU A 17 33.22 16.23 5.58
C LEU A 17 32.75 16.20 7.03
N ILE A 18 33.51 16.86 7.91
CA ILE A 18 33.17 16.99 9.34
C ILE A 18 32.85 18.46 9.59
N ILE A 19 31.59 18.75 9.94
CA ILE A 19 31.11 20.11 10.20
C ILE A 19 30.56 20.16 11.62
N ARG A 20 30.92 21.21 12.36
CA ARG A 20 30.25 21.56 13.61
C ARG A 20 29.09 22.49 13.30
N VAL A 21 27.90 22.15 13.77
CA VAL A 21 26.69 22.95 13.61
C VAL A 21 26.15 23.35 14.98
N THR A 22 25.37 24.43 15.01
CA THR A 22 24.64 24.82 16.23
C THR A 22 23.46 23.88 16.47
N GLU A 23 23.02 23.80 17.73
CA GLU A 23 21.91 22.92 18.13
C GLU A 23 20.63 23.17 17.33
N ASN A 24 20.31 24.44 17.05
CA ASN A 24 19.15 24.81 16.26
C ASN A 24 19.22 24.23 14.83
N THR A 25 20.40 24.28 14.21
CA THR A 25 20.61 23.76 12.86
C THR A 25 20.57 22.23 12.84
N TYR A 26 21.08 21.59 13.92
CA TYR A 26 21.00 20.15 14.08
C TYR A 26 19.54 19.68 14.16
N ASN A 27 18.71 20.37 14.96
CA ASN A 27 17.29 20.05 15.12
C ASN A 27 16.52 20.20 13.79
N GLN A 28 16.79 21.27 13.03
CA GLN A 28 16.19 21.46 11.70
C GLN A 28 16.56 20.33 10.72
N LEU A 29 17.83 19.90 10.72
CA LEU A 29 18.27 18.78 9.88
C LEU A 29 17.65 17.45 10.31
N GLU A 30 17.42 17.28 11.61
CA GLU A 30 16.79 16.08 12.16
C GLU A 30 15.28 16.02 11.86
N GLU A 31 14.57 17.14 11.88
CA GLU A 31 13.19 17.24 11.40
C GLU A 31 13.10 16.86 9.91
N LEU A 32 13.96 17.45 9.07
CA LEU A 32 14.05 17.10 7.64
C LEU A 32 14.44 15.63 7.41
N ARG A 33 15.21 15.02 8.33
CA ARG A 33 15.52 13.59 8.28
C ARG A 33 14.29 12.74 8.58
N LYS A 34 13.46 13.12 9.56
CA LYS A 34 12.23 12.39 9.91
C LYS A 34 11.21 12.44 8.78
N ASP A 35 11.09 13.59 8.13
CA ASP A 35 10.12 13.82 7.06
C ASP A 35 10.57 13.29 5.69
N SER A 36 11.85 12.96 5.53
CA SER A 36 12.37 12.39 4.28
C SER A 36 12.82 10.94 4.47
N LYS A 37 12.79 10.15 3.39
CA LYS A 37 13.26 8.75 3.39
C LYS A 37 14.80 8.63 3.43
N ASN A 38 15.52 9.61 3.97
CA ASN A 38 16.97 9.61 4.00
C ASN A 38 17.50 8.84 5.23
N LEU A 39 18.53 8.03 5.03
CA LEU A 39 19.08 7.19 6.10
C LEU A 39 19.84 7.97 7.19
N SER A 40 20.41 9.15 6.87
CA SER A 40 21.25 9.90 7.82
C SER A 40 21.18 11.42 7.62
N ILE A 41 21.50 12.17 8.68
CA ILE A 41 21.66 13.63 8.65
C ILE A 41 22.69 14.04 7.61
N ALA A 42 23.80 13.29 7.49
CA ALA A 42 24.81 13.54 6.46
C ALA A 42 24.26 13.37 5.03
N ALA A 43 23.31 12.44 4.81
CA ALA A 43 22.65 12.31 3.52
C ALA A 43 21.72 13.50 3.21
N VAL A 44 21.03 14.04 4.22
CA VAL A 44 20.24 15.27 4.10
C VAL A 44 21.16 16.46 3.80
N ALA A 45 22.22 16.66 4.58
CA ALA A 45 23.18 17.73 4.39
C ALA A 45 23.84 17.68 3.00
N ARG A 46 24.19 16.47 2.51
CA ARG A 46 24.74 16.29 1.17
C ARG A 46 23.76 16.73 0.08
N LYS A 47 22.46 16.42 0.22
CA LYS A 47 21.44 16.86 -0.73
C LYS A 47 21.28 18.38 -0.73
N ILE A 48 21.31 19.00 0.45
CA ILE A 48 21.28 20.47 0.60
C ILE A 48 22.49 21.09 -0.10
N LEU A 49 23.70 20.60 0.18
CA LEU A 49 24.93 21.10 -0.43
C LEU A 49 24.99 20.89 -1.95
N SER A 50 24.38 19.81 -2.45
CA SER A 50 24.33 19.49 -3.88
C SER A 50 23.16 20.18 -4.60
N GLY A 51 22.37 21.01 -3.91
CA GLY A 51 21.17 21.65 -4.47
C GLY A 51 20.09 20.66 -4.93
N GLN A 52 20.13 19.41 -4.46
CA GLN A 52 19.19 18.38 -4.87
C GLN A 52 17.86 18.52 -4.12
N LYS A 53 16.75 18.29 -4.82
CA LYS A 53 15.42 18.31 -4.23
C LYS A 53 15.32 17.30 -3.08
N ILE A 54 14.92 17.77 -1.90
CA ILE A 54 14.55 16.91 -0.77
C ILE A 54 13.09 16.53 -0.97
N ASN A 55 12.84 15.28 -1.37
CA ASN A 55 11.48 14.75 -1.42
C ASN A 55 11.04 14.49 0.03
N LEU A 56 10.24 15.41 0.55
CA LEU A 56 9.52 15.27 1.80
C LEU A 56 8.29 14.39 1.54
N TYR A 57 8.19 13.28 2.26
CA TYR A 57 7.03 12.41 2.18
C TYR A 57 6.19 12.66 3.42
N HIS A 58 5.26 13.61 3.33
CA HIS A 58 4.22 13.73 4.33
C HIS A 58 3.29 12.52 4.18
N HIS A 59 3.49 11.51 5.03
CA HIS A 59 2.52 10.43 5.15
C HIS A 59 1.35 10.97 5.97
N ASP A 60 0.27 11.33 5.30
CA ASP A 60 -0.94 11.74 5.98
C ASP A 60 -1.61 10.51 6.61
N VAL A 61 -1.39 10.34 7.92
CA VAL A 61 -1.90 9.21 8.70
C VAL A 61 -3.43 9.31 8.88
N SER A 62 -4.04 10.47 8.62
CA SER A 62 -5.49 10.65 8.75
C SER A 62 -6.29 9.77 7.78
N LEU A 63 -5.70 9.41 6.63
CA LEU A 63 -6.38 8.63 5.60
C LEU A 63 -6.20 7.11 5.76
N ASN A 64 -5.31 6.67 6.66
CA ASN A 64 -5.07 5.25 6.92
C ASN A 64 -6.34 4.50 7.37
N PRO A 65 -7.12 4.98 8.37
CA PRO A 65 -8.35 4.28 8.77
C PRO A 65 -9.38 4.23 7.64
N VAL A 66 -9.49 5.30 6.83
CA VAL A 66 -10.38 5.31 5.66
C VAL A 66 -9.96 4.28 4.60
N MET A 67 -8.65 4.12 4.37
CA MET A 67 -8.13 3.10 3.45
C MET A 67 -8.35 1.68 3.95
N GLU A 68 -8.29 1.46 5.27
CA GLU A 68 -8.56 0.15 5.88
C GLU A 68 -10.03 -0.25 5.66
N GLU A 69 -10.97 0.65 5.97
CA GLU A 69 -12.40 0.43 5.73
C GLU A 69 -12.72 0.18 4.25
N LEU A 70 -12.13 0.95 3.34
CA LEU A 70 -12.32 0.75 1.89
C LEU A 70 -11.73 -0.59 1.41
N ALA A 71 -10.65 -1.07 2.02
CA ALA A 71 -10.08 -2.37 1.72
C ALA A 71 -11.01 -3.51 2.16
N LEU A 72 -11.68 -3.36 3.32
CA LEU A 72 -12.69 -4.31 3.80
C LEU A 72 -13.90 -4.35 2.87
N ILE A 73 -14.47 -3.19 2.53
CA ILE A 73 -15.61 -3.09 1.59
C ILE A 73 -15.25 -3.74 0.25
N ARG A 74 -14.04 -3.49 -0.28
CA ARG A 74 -13.58 -4.11 -1.53
C ARG A 74 -13.49 -5.63 -1.43
N LYS A 75 -13.11 -6.17 -0.28
CA LYS A 75 -13.02 -7.61 -0.03
C LYS A 75 -14.41 -8.25 -0.05
N GLU A 76 -15.39 -7.62 0.59
CA GLU A 76 -16.78 -8.09 0.61
C GLU A 76 -17.42 -8.04 -0.78
N LEU A 77 -17.29 -6.92 -1.50
CA LEU A 77 -17.79 -6.81 -2.87
C LEU A 77 -17.18 -7.87 -3.80
N LYS A 78 -15.90 -8.19 -3.62
CA LYS A 78 -15.24 -9.26 -4.36
C LYS A 78 -15.85 -10.63 -4.04
N ALA A 79 -16.14 -10.92 -2.78
CA ALA A 79 -16.78 -12.17 -2.36
C ALA A 79 -18.19 -12.30 -2.97
N ILE A 80 -18.98 -11.23 -2.93
CA ILE A 80 -20.31 -11.17 -3.57
C ILE A 80 -20.20 -11.46 -5.06
N GLY A 81 -19.27 -10.80 -5.76
CA GLY A 81 -19.07 -11.02 -7.20
C GLY A 81 -18.66 -12.46 -7.55
N VAL A 82 -17.84 -13.10 -6.71
CA VAL A 82 -17.48 -14.52 -6.87
C VAL A 82 -18.70 -15.42 -6.74
N ASN A 83 -19.52 -15.21 -5.71
CA ASN A 83 -20.74 -16.01 -5.47
C ASN A 83 -21.75 -15.84 -6.61
N ILE A 84 -21.99 -14.62 -7.07
CA ILE A 84 -22.88 -14.35 -8.22
C ILE A 84 -22.38 -15.06 -9.47
N ASN A 85 -21.08 -15.01 -9.74
CA ASN A 85 -20.49 -15.69 -10.90
C ASN A 85 -20.62 -17.22 -10.79
N GLN A 86 -20.54 -17.80 -9.59
CA GLN A 86 -20.77 -19.23 -9.38
C GLN A 86 -22.24 -19.60 -9.67
N ILE A 87 -23.20 -18.85 -9.14
CA ILE A 87 -24.64 -19.07 -9.39
C ILE A 87 -24.93 -18.95 -10.89
N THR A 88 -24.40 -17.93 -11.55
CA THR A 88 -24.61 -17.69 -12.98
C THR A 88 -24.02 -18.80 -13.84
N ARG A 89 -22.81 -19.30 -13.49
CA ARG A 89 -22.20 -20.45 -14.18
C ARG A 89 -23.02 -21.72 -14.00
N SER A 90 -23.47 -22.00 -12.77
CA SER A 90 -24.34 -23.13 -12.47
C SER A 90 -25.63 -23.06 -13.29
N PHE A 91 -26.29 -21.91 -13.31
CA PHE A 91 -27.51 -21.67 -14.09
C PHE A 91 -27.32 -21.88 -15.60
N ASN A 92 -26.23 -21.37 -16.16
CA ASN A 92 -25.95 -21.47 -17.60
C ASN A 92 -25.49 -22.87 -18.04
N GLN A 93 -24.96 -23.69 -17.13
CA GLN A 93 -24.54 -25.07 -17.40
C GLN A 93 -25.73 -26.05 -17.40
N ASP A 94 -26.87 -25.67 -16.84
CA ASP A 94 -28.02 -26.55 -16.62
C ASP A 94 -28.96 -26.60 -17.86
N ARG A 95 -28.71 -27.57 -18.76
CA ARG A 95 -29.39 -27.69 -20.07
C ARG A 95 -30.83 -28.21 -20.00
N THR A 96 -31.22 -28.91 -18.94
CA THR A 96 -32.55 -29.51 -18.75
C THR A 96 -33.40 -28.62 -17.84
N GLY A 97 -34.32 -27.85 -18.42
CA GLY A 97 -35.06 -26.76 -17.77
C GLY A 97 -35.94 -27.07 -16.54
N THR A 98 -35.92 -28.31 -16.05
CA THR A 98 -36.72 -28.77 -14.90
C THR A 98 -36.02 -28.54 -13.55
N SER A 99 -34.68 -28.47 -13.51
CA SER A 99 -33.89 -28.19 -12.28
C SER A 99 -33.83 -26.68 -11.93
N ARG A 100 -34.06 -25.79 -12.91
CA ARG A 100 -33.85 -24.33 -12.76
C ARG A 100 -34.66 -23.66 -11.65
N ALA A 101 -35.84 -24.16 -11.30
CA ALA A 101 -36.66 -23.57 -10.23
C ALA A 101 -36.28 -24.08 -8.82
N TYR A 102 -35.76 -25.32 -8.71
CA TYR A 102 -35.47 -25.97 -7.43
C TYR A 102 -34.15 -25.46 -6.81
N TRP A 103 -33.11 -25.24 -7.62
CA TRP A 103 -31.84 -24.66 -7.17
C TRP A 103 -31.98 -23.19 -6.76
N ASN A 104 -32.87 -22.45 -7.41
CA ASN A 104 -33.07 -21.03 -7.11
C ASN A 104 -33.59 -20.80 -5.68
N CYS A 105 -34.43 -21.70 -5.14
CA CYS A 105 -34.92 -21.59 -3.78
C CYS A 105 -33.85 -21.99 -2.75
N ASN A 106 -33.08 -23.06 -3.02
CA ASN A 106 -32.13 -23.61 -2.06
C ASN A 106 -30.81 -22.82 -1.97
N SER A 107 -30.30 -22.30 -3.09
CA SER A 107 -29.07 -21.50 -3.11
C SER A 107 -29.26 -20.10 -2.52
N ILE A 108 -30.47 -19.53 -2.60
CA ILE A 108 -30.81 -18.28 -1.91
C ILE A 108 -30.87 -18.51 -0.38
N LEU A 109 -31.40 -19.65 0.06
CA LEU A 109 -31.45 -20.05 1.47
C LEU A 109 -30.05 -20.28 2.07
N GLU A 110 -29.12 -20.92 1.36
CA GLU A 110 -27.73 -21.09 1.85
C GLU A 110 -26.98 -19.77 1.97
N VAL A 111 -27.17 -18.84 1.02
CA VAL A 111 -26.53 -17.51 1.09
C VAL A 111 -27.10 -16.67 2.24
N PHE A 112 -28.41 -16.76 2.51
CA PHE A 112 -29.05 -16.09 3.66
C PHE A 112 -28.63 -16.71 5.01
N LEU A 113 -28.59 -18.04 5.10
CA LEU A 113 -28.21 -18.74 6.34
C LEU A 113 -26.71 -18.58 6.66
N LEU A 114 -25.85 -18.42 5.66
CA LEU A 114 -24.43 -18.10 5.86
C LEU A 114 -24.18 -16.63 6.22
N SER A 115 -25.06 -15.69 5.81
CA SER A 115 -24.93 -14.29 6.23
C SER A 115 -25.37 -14.05 7.67
N ASP A 116 -26.34 -14.83 8.18
CA ASP A 116 -26.83 -14.70 9.56
C ASP A 116 -25.88 -15.31 10.61
N TYR A 117 -24.87 -16.08 10.18
CA TYR A 117 -23.84 -16.66 11.06
C TYR A 117 -22.54 -15.84 11.17
N PHE A 118 -22.46 -14.70 10.45
CA PHE A 118 -21.22 -13.90 10.35
C PHE A 118 -21.37 -12.44 10.81
N PHE A 119 -22.38 -12.14 11.63
CA PHE A 119 -22.52 -10.89 12.37
C PHE A 119 -22.37 -11.12 13.88
#